data_AF-A0AAU5GXX6-F1
#
_entry.id   AF-A0AAU5GXX6-F1
#
_cell.length_a   1.000
_cell.length_b   1.000
_cell.length_c   1.000
_cell.angle_alpha   90.00
_cell.angle_beta   90.00
_cell.angle_gamma   90.00
#
_symmetry.space_group_name_H-M   'P 1'
#
loop_
_entity.id
_entity.type
_entity.pdbx_description
1 polymer ?
#
loop_
_entity_poly.entity_id
_entity_poly.type
_entity_poly.pdbx_seq_one_letter_code
_entity_poly.pdbx_strand_id
1 'polypeptide(L)'
;MNANAAVSYGIRIPDSWVEYDLSGESLAGIRAELLREAPVKADRDQINETFRNARRIVQGARKRGAVYAAGTFTMYEDGLLMANVMIFKVSPPPGQDFSLHELGKQFSATGGDQTAGTTRTFTTEQLPEIGTVGRVTGVEEAEVMPGITTKLLIMHTVIPVPDSDRVLIITCSSPNLPLAGPLYDVFDAITSTFRFGGEAEAEVEGEGEGEAEGDPAPDPA
;
A
#
# COMPACT_ATOMS: atom_id res chain seq x y z
N MET A 1 18.69 23.28 -7.69
CA MET A 1 17.33 22.86 -7.29
C MET A 1 16.89 21.82 -8.28
N ASN A 2 17.17 20.54 -8.01
CA ASN A 2 16.79 19.46 -8.91
C ASN A 2 15.33 19.06 -8.66
N ALA A 3 14.65 18.71 -9.76
CA ALA A 3 13.27 18.33 -9.80
C ALA A 3 12.97 17.14 -8.86
N ASN A 4 11.77 17.19 -8.28
CA ASN A 4 11.13 16.21 -7.40
C ASN A 4 11.16 14.81 -8.04
N ALA A 5 12.26 14.08 -7.92
CA ALA A 5 12.36 12.70 -8.40
C ALA A 5 11.34 11.86 -7.61
N ALA A 6 10.49 11.13 -8.32
CA ALA A 6 9.54 10.24 -7.68
C ALA A 6 10.30 9.08 -7.03
N VAL A 7 10.35 9.06 -5.70
CA VAL A 7 10.90 7.93 -4.95
C VAL A 7 10.05 6.70 -5.25
N SER A 8 10.68 5.68 -5.86
CA SER A 8 10.07 4.37 -6.07
C SER A 8 10.23 3.53 -4.80
N TYR A 9 9.33 2.58 -4.59
CA TYR A 9 9.41 1.65 -3.47
C TYR A 9 8.73 0.33 -3.85
N GLY A 10 9.06 -0.71 -3.10
CA GLY A 10 8.41 -2.01 -3.22
C GLY A 10 8.14 -2.63 -1.86
N ILE A 11 7.09 -3.43 -1.80
CA ILE A 11 6.78 -4.33 -0.69
C ILE A 11 6.52 -5.73 -1.28
N ARG A 12 6.77 -6.80 -0.53
CA ARG A 12 6.37 -8.16 -0.93
C ARG A 12 5.19 -8.58 -0.07
N ILE A 13 4.24 -9.25 -0.69
CA ILE A 13 3.09 -9.88 -0.02
C ILE A 13 3.15 -11.38 -0.28
N PRO A 14 2.48 -12.21 0.54
CA PRO A 14 2.37 -13.63 0.26
C PRO A 14 1.70 -13.87 -1.11
N ASP A 15 2.14 -14.90 -1.85
CA ASP A 15 1.62 -15.21 -3.19
C ASP A 15 0.11 -15.50 -3.21
N SER A 16 -0.45 -15.90 -2.06
CA SER A 16 -1.89 -16.14 -1.90
C SER A 16 -2.72 -14.87 -1.69
N TRP A 17 -2.07 -13.71 -1.53
CA TRP A 17 -2.75 -12.44 -1.36
C TRP A 17 -3.05 -11.81 -2.71
N VAL A 18 -4.15 -11.06 -2.76
CA VAL A 18 -4.59 -10.34 -3.94
C VAL A 18 -4.16 -8.89 -3.80
N GLU A 19 -3.41 -8.38 -4.77
CA GLU A 19 -3.17 -6.95 -4.92
C GLU A 19 -4.43 -6.26 -5.46
N TYR A 20 -4.87 -5.19 -4.79
CA TYR A 20 -6.03 -4.42 -5.17
C TYR A 20 -5.63 -3.29 -6.12
N ASP A 21 -6.29 -3.25 -7.26
CA ASP A 21 -6.15 -2.16 -8.20
C ASP A 21 -6.83 -0.87 -7.69
N LEU A 22 -6.00 0.05 -7.19
CA LEU A 22 -6.45 1.37 -6.78
C LEU A 22 -6.74 2.30 -7.96
N SER A 23 -6.35 1.98 -9.20
CA SER A 23 -6.71 2.79 -10.37
C SER A 23 -8.22 2.76 -10.61
N GLY A 24 -8.86 1.62 -10.31
CA GLY A 24 -10.28 1.35 -10.55
C GLY A 24 -10.60 0.82 -11.95
N GLU A 25 -9.58 0.62 -12.80
CA GLU A 25 -9.72 0.12 -14.17
C GLU A 25 -10.16 -1.35 -14.20
N SER A 26 -9.53 -2.20 -13.38
CA SER A 26 -9.92 -3.61 -13.24
C SER A 26 -11.38 -3.76 -12.79
N LEU A 27 -11.82 -2.93 -11.84
CA LEU A 27 -13.21 -2.90 -11.38
C LEU A 27 -14.18 -2.56 -12.52
N ALA A 28 -13.77 -1.68 -13.45
CA ALA A 28 -14.60 -1.38 -14.62
C ALA A 28 -14.70 -2.58 -15.56
N GLY A 29 -13.60 -3.31 -15.78
CA GLY A 29 -13.56 -4.54 -16.58
C GLY A 29 -14.42 -5.66 -16.01
N ILE A 30 -14.22 -6.00 -14.72
CA ILE A 30 -14.99 -7.06 -14.03
C ILE A 30 -16.48 -6.73 -14.03
N ARG A 31 -16.85 -5.47 -13.77
CA ARG A 31 -18.26 -5.03 -13.86
C ARG A 31 -18.84 -5.26 -15.24
N ALA A 32 -18.10 -4.91 -16.30
CA ALA A 32 -18.58 -5.07 -17.66
C ALA A 32 -18.78 -6.54 -18.03
N GLU A 33 -17.96 -7.44 -17.51
CA GLU A 33 -18.11 -8.90 -17.64
C GLU A 33 -19.38 -9.39 -16.95
N LEU A 34 -19.52 -9.10 -15.65
CA LEU A 34 -20.67 -9.56 -14.86
C LEU A 34 -22.00 -9.02 -15.41
N LEU A 35 -22.02 -7.79 -15.94
CA LEU A 35 -23.21 -7.23 -16.58
C LEU A 35 -23.54 -7.90 -17.93
N ARG A 36 -22.60 -8.55 -18.60
CA ARG A 36 -22.88 -9.34 -19.81
C ARG A 36 -23.53 -10.68 -19.46
N GLU A 37 -23.14 -11.27 -18.33
CA GLU A 37 -23.65 -12.56 -17.86
C GLU A 37 -24.97 -12.45 -17.08
N ALA A 38 -25.29 -11.26 -16.54
CA ALA A 38 -26.50 -11.04 -15.74
C ALA A 38 -27.79 -10.96 -16.60
N PRO A 39 -28.69 -11.97 -16.52
CA PRO A 39 -29.82 -12.11 -17.43
C PRO A 39 -31.02 -11.23 -17.04
N VAL A 40 -31.15 -10.83 -15.77
CA VAL A 40 -32.31 -10.08 -15.26
C VAL A 40 -31.91 -8.73 -14.67
N LYS A 41 -32.87 -7.79 -14.68
CA LYS A 41 -32.65 -6.41 -14.21
C LYS A 41 -32.22 -6.34 -12.74
N ALA A 42 -32.78 -7.19 -11.88
CA ALA A 42 -32.46 -7.21 -10.46
C ALA A 42 -30.95 -7.48 -10.22
N ASP A 43 -30.39 -8.50 -10.87
CA ASP A 43 -28.97 -8.85 -10.79
C ASP A 43 -28.09 -7.70 -11.30
N ARG A 44 -28.49 -7.07 -12.41
CA ARG A 44 -27.77 -5.91 -12.96
C ARG A 44 -27.78 -4.72 -12.01
N ASP A 45 -28.91 -4.45 -11.37
CA ASP A 45 -29.05 -3.38 -10.39
C ASP A 45 -28.15 -3.64 -9.16
N GLN A 46 -28.14 -4.89 -8.67
CA GLN A 46 -27.27 -5.33 -7.58
C GLN A 46 -25.78 -5.22 -7.94
N ILE A 47 -25.38 -5.71 -9.12
CA ILE A 47 -24.00 -5.56 -9.63
C ILE A 47 -23.63 -4.07 -9.65
N ASN A 48 -24.48 -3.22 -10.23
CA ASN A 48 -24.21 -1.80 -10.31
C ASN A 48 -24.05 -1.15 -8.93
N GLU A 49 -24.86 -1.54 -7.95
CA GLU A 49 -24.73 -1.05 -6.57
C GLU A 49 -23.41 -1.48 -5.93
N THR A 50 -23.06 -2.77 -6.01
CA THR A 50 -21.81 -3.30 -5.48
C THR A 50 -20.60 -2.54 -6.05
N PHE A 51 -20.56 -2.34 -7.37
CA PHE A 51 -19.44 -1.62 -7.99
C PHE A 51 -19.44 -0.11 -7.70
N ARG A 52 -20.60 0.54 -7.50
CA ARG A 52 -20.65 1.92 -6.99
C ARG A 52 -20.03 2.00 -5.60
N ASN A 53 -20.33 1.05 -4.72
CA ASN A 53 -19.78 0.99 -3.37
C ASN A 53 -18.28 0.73 -3.38
N ALA A 54 -17.81 -0.24 -4.17
CA ALA A 54 -16.39 -0.53 -4.34
C ALA A 54 -15.61 0.69 -4.84
N ARG A 55 -16.13 1.40 -5.86
CA ARG A 55 -15.51 2.65 -6.36
C ARG A 55 -15.43 3.73 -5.28
N ARG A 56 -16.48 3.90 -4.48
CA ARG A 56 -16.47 4.88 -3.38
C ARG A 56 -15.39 4.56 -2.35
N ILE A 57 -15.21 3.28 -2.02
CA ILE A 57 -14.17 2.82 -1.10
C ILE A 57 -12.78 3.13 -1.67
N VAL A 58 -12.50 2.74 -2.92
CA VAL A 58 -11.21 3.00 -3.58
C VAL A 58 -10.92 4.50 -3.68
N GLN A 59 -11.89 5.31 -4.09
CA GLN A 59 -11.76 6.77 -4.15
C GLN A 59 -11.49 7.38 -2.77
N GLY A 60 -12.18 6.89 -1.74
CA GLY A 60 -11.95 7.30 -0.36
C GLY A 60 -10.54 6.97 0.12
N ALA A 61 -10.01 5.79 -0.22
CA ALA A 61 -8.63 5.40 0.10
C ALA A 61 -7.62 6.30 -0.63
N ARG A 62 -7.78 6.51 -1.94
CA ARG A 62 -6.88 7.39 -2.73
C ARG A 62 -6.89 8.83 -2.25
N LYS A 63 -8.06 9.37 -1.89
CA LYS A 63 -8.18 10.73 -1.35
C LYS A 63 -7.38 10.91 -0.05
N ARG A 64 -7.20 9.82 0.72
CA ARG A 64 -6.37 9.77 1.93
C ARG A 64 -4.90 9.44 1.64
N GLY A 65 -4.51 9.38 0.37
CA GLY A 65 -3.13 9.11 -0.03
C GLY A 65 -2.78 7.63 -0.19
N ALA A 66 -3.76 6.72 -0.25
CA ALA A 66 -3.48 5.31 -0.54
C ALA A 66 -2.83 5.16 -1.91
N VAL A 67 -1.69 4.48 -1.94
CA VAL A 67 -0.84 4.27 -3.12
C VAL A 67 -0.60 2.79 -3.40
N TYR A 68 -0.85 1.91 -2.43
CA TYR A 68 -0.81 0.47 -2.56
C TYR A 68 -1.85 -0.17 -1.64
N ALA A 69 -2.45 -1.28 -2.07
CA ALA A 69 -3.32 -2.08 -1.22
C ALA A 69 -3.31 -3.54 -1.66
N ALA A 70 -3.28 -4.46 -0.71
CA ALA A 70 -3.41 -5.88 -0.94
C ALA A 70 -4.07 -6.56 0.26
N GLY A 71 -4.54 -7.79 0.08
CA GLY A 71 -5.14 -8.53 1.18
C GLY A 71 -5.52 -9.95 0.82
N THR A 72 -5.99 -10.67 1.83
CA THR A 72 -6.57 -11.99 1.69
C THR A 72 -7.95 -12.03 2.32
N PHE A 73 -8.80 -12.84 1.70
CA PHE A 73 -10.12 -13.22 2.19
C PHE A 73 -10.25 -14.72 1.89
N THR A 74 -9.96 -15.55 2.89
CA THR A 74 -9.91 -17.01 2.71
C THR A 74 -10.79 -17.70 3.75
N MET A 75 -11.71 -18.55 3.30
CA MET A 75 -12.54 -19.36 4.17
C MET A 75 -11.80 -20.66 4.54
N TYR A 76 -11.64 -20.90 5.84
CA TYR A 76 -11.14 -22.16 6.40
C TYR A 76 -12.26 -22.87 7.18
N GLU A 77 -12.01 -24.12 7.61
CA GLU A 77 -12.97 -24.89 8.41
C GLU A 77 -13.34 -24.17 9.72
N ASP A 78 -12.35 -23.53 10.36
CA ASP A 78 -12.51 -22.81 11.63
C ASP A 78 -12.93 -21.35 11.46
N GLY A 79 -13.22 -20.92 10.22
CA GLY A 79 -13.77 -19.62 9.92
C GLY A 79 -13.00 -18.82 8.86
N LEU A 80 -13.42 -17.58 8.69
CA LEU A 80 -12.90 -16.68 7.67
C LEU A 80 -11.65 -15.95 8.15
N LEU A 81 -10.55 -16.04 7.41
CA LEU A 81 -9.36 -15.21 7.58
C LEU A 81 -9.44 -13.99 6.67
N MET A 82 -9.38 -12.81 7.27
CA MET A 82 -9.25 -11.54 6.55
C MET A 82 -8.02 -10.80 7.06
N ALA A 83 -7.17 -10.37 6.13
CA ALA A 83 -6.05 -9.50 6.44
C ALA A 83 -5.78 -8.59 5.26
N ASN A 84 -5.38 -7.35 5.53
CA ASN A 84 -5.05 -6.38 4.50
C ASN A 84 -3.78 -5.61 4.86
N VAL A 85 -3.09 -5.14 3.83
CA VAL A 85 -1.99 -4.19 3.89
C VAL A 85 -2.29 -3.04 2.94
N MET A 86 -2.08 -1.80 3.40
CA MET A 86 -2.22 -0.59 2.60
C MET A 86 -1.02 0.31 2.85
N ILE A 87 -0.53 0.99 1.80
CA ILE A 87 0.50 2.03 1.93
C ILE A 87 -0.15 3.36 1.64
N PHE A 88 0.05 4.31 2.55
CA PHE A 88 -0.43 5.68 2.41
C PHE A 88 0.75 6.65 2.34
N LYS A 89 0.71 7.58 1.40
CA LYS A 89 1.65 8.70 1.33
C LYS A 89 1.04 9.91 2.03
N VAL A 90 1.68 10.34 3.11
CA VAL A 90 1.21 11.46 3.93
C VAL A 90 2.25 12.56 3.92
N SER A 91 1.79 13.81 3.79
CA SER A 91 2.64 15.00 3.94
C SER A 91 2.26 15.73 5.24
N PRO A 92 3.23 16.22 6.02
CA PRO A 92 2.96 17.07 7.17
C PRO A 92 2.14 18.29 6.78
N PRO A 93 1.15 18.71 7.59
CA PRO A 93 0.58 20.03 7.48
C PRO A 93 1.68 21.10 7.67
N PRO A 94 1.69 22.19 6.88
CA PRO A 94 2.68 23.24 7.01
C PRO A 94 2.73 23.81 8.44
N GLY A 95 3.93 23.90 9.03
CA GLY A 95 4.16 24.53 10.33
C GLY A 95 3.79 23.68 11.55
N GLN A 96 3.52 22.38 11.39
CA GLN A 96 3.31 21.45 12.51
C GLN A 96 4.56 20.60 12.78
N ASP A 97 4.84 20.35 14.05
CA ASP A 97 5.82 19.35 14.48
C ASP A 97 5.24 17.96 14.21
N PHE A 98 5.80 17.27 13.20
CA PHE A 98 5.26 16.04 12.65
C PHE A 98 6.04 14.82 13.15
N SER A 99 6.10 14.68 14.48
CA SER A 99 6.79 13.55 15.10
C SER A 99 6.10 12.22 14.77
N LEU A 100 6.88 11.14 14.65
CA LEU A 100 6.38 9.77 14.38
C LEU A 100 5.28 9.34 15.37
N HIS A 101 5.36 9.81 16.61
CA HIS A 101 4.39 9.56 17.65
C HIS A 101 3.05 10.25 17.39
N GLU A 102 3.06 11.53 16.98
CA GLU A 102 1.82 12.26 16.66
C GLU A 102 1.16 11.73 15.38
N LEU A 103 1.97 11.33 14.40
CA LEU A 103 1.52 10.62 13.20
C LEU A 103 0.79 9.31 13.53
N GLY A 104 1.38 8.49 14.39
CA GLY A 104 0.79 7.21 14.81
C GLY A 104 -0.48 7.37 15.67
N LYS A 105 -0.68 8.52 16.33
CA LYS A 105 -1.96 8.86 16.99
C LYS A 105 -3.04 9.26 15.99
N GLN A 106 -2.68 10.03 14.97
CA GLN A 106 -3.65 10.59 14.03
C GLN A 106 -4.05 9.60 12.94
N PHE A 107 -3.19 8.64 12.61
CA PHE A 107 -3.50 7.64 11.58
C PHE A 107 -4.43 6.56 12.13
N SER A 108 -5.50 6.25 11.40
CA SER A 108 -6.41 5.12 11.65
C SER A 108 -6.50 4.28 10.39
N ALA A 109 -6.65 2.95 10.55
CA ALA A 109 -6.73 2.03 9.43
C ALA A 109 -7.90 2.31 8.48
N THR A 110 -8.96 2.96 8.96
CA THR A 110 -10.16 3.33 8.17
C THR A 110 -10.32 4.84 7.99
N GLY A 111 -9.48 5.65 8.62
CA GLY A 111 -9.52 7.12 8.54
C GLY A 111 -10.74 7.75 9.18
N GLY A 112 -11.29 7.13 10.24
CA GLY A 112 -12.31 7.71 11.13
C GLY A 112 -11.70 8.35 12.38
N ASP A 113 -12.51 9.13 13.12
CA ASP A 113 -12.11 9.69 14.42
C ASP A 113 -11.90 8.57 15.44
N GLN A 114 -10.90 8.72 16.32
CA GLN A 114 -10.62 7.75 17.38
C GLN A 114 -11.83 7.59 18.29
N THR A 115 -12.41 6.39 18.32
CA THR A 115 -13.54 6.06 19.19
C THR A 115 -13.06 5.56 20.55
N ALA A 116 -13.90 5.76 21.57
CA ALA A 116 -13.68 5.23 22.91
C ALA A 116 -13.65 3.69 22.87
N GLY A 117 -12.47 3.08 23.00
CA GLY A 117 -12.27 1.63 22.87
C GLY A 117 -10.99 1.24 22.13
N THR A 118 -10.31 2.20 21.52
CA THR A 118 -9.02 2.00 20.84
C THR A 118 -7.90 1.78 21.86
N THR A 119 -7.17 0.66 21.73
CA THR A 119 -5.95 0.40 22.51
C THR A 119 -4.77 0.42 21.56
N ARG A 120 -3.77 1.27 21.82
CA ARG A 120 -2.56 1.38 20.99
C ARG A 120 -1.30 1.32 21.84
N THR A 121 -0.29 0.64 21.31
CA THR A 121 1.05 0.58 21.87
C THR A 121 2.04 1.09 20.83
N PHE A 122 2.89 2.02 21.24
CA PHE A 122 3.93 2.61 20.41
C PHE A 122 5.26 1.92 20.70
N THR A 123 5.92 1.44 19.65
CA THR A 123 7.27 0.87 19.70
C THR A 123 8.12 1.46 18.57
N THR A 124 9.42 1.17 18.61
CA THR A 124 10.32 1.39 17.49
C THR A 124 10.81 0.04 16.99
N GLU A 125 10.89 -0.13 15.68
CA GLU A 125 11.37 -1.37 15.05
C GLU A 125 12.51 -1.08 14.09
N GLN A 126 13.35 -2.08 13.82
CA GLN A 126 14.39 -2.01 12.80
C GLN A 126 13.88 -2.69 11.53
N LEU A 127 13.71 -1.93 10.45
CA LEU A 127 13.46 -2.51 9.14
C LEU A 127 14.79 -2.66 8.36
N PRO A 128 14.98 -3.76 7.62
CA PRO A 128 16.09 -3.91 6.69
C PRO A 128 16.17 -2.72 5.73
N GLU A 129 17.37 -2.22 5.45
CA GLU A 129 17.67 -1.12 4.49
C GLU A 129 17.06 0.26 4.79
N ILE A 130 16.05 0.34 5.66
CA ILE A 130 15.39 1.58 6.08
C ILE A 130 15.96 2.10 7.41
N GLY A 131 16.26 1.19 8.35
CA GLY A 131 16.69 1.54 9.70
C GLY A 131 15.54 1.64 10.70
N THR A 132 15.66 2.54 11.68
CA THR A 132 14.69 2.68 12.77
C THR A 132 13.41 3.35 12.31
N VAL A 133 12.28 2.68 12.56
CA VAL A 133 10.94 3.17 12.23
C VAL A 133 10.04 3.20 13.46
N GLY A 134 9.03 4.08 13.43
CA GLY A 134 7.97 4.07 14.43
C GLY A 134 6.92 3.00 14.09
N ARG A 135 6.50 2.23 15.09
CA ARG A 135 5.43 1.24 14.95
C ARG A 135 4.33 1.47 15.98
N VAL A 136 3.10 1.33 15.53
CA VAL A 136 1.91 1.32 16.38
C VAL A 136 1.19 0.01 16.17
N THR A 137 0.92 -0.72 17.26
CA THR A 137 0.06 -1.90 17.25
C THR A 137 -1.14 -1.67 18.13
N GLY A 138 -2.25 -2.37 17.88
CA GLY A 138 -3.43 -2.16 18.69
C GLY A 138 -4.70 -2.81 18.19
N VAL A 139 -5.79 -2.44 18.85
CA VAL A 139 -7.15 -2.70 18.39
C VAL A 139 -7.81 -1.34 18.19
N GLU A 140 -8.32 -1.11 17.00
CA GLU A 140 -9.15 0.03 16.64
C GLU A 140 -10.57 -0.40 16.42
N GLU A 141 -11.51 0.44 16.81
CA GLU A 141 -12.90 0.27 16.43
C GLU A 141 -13.19 1.17 15.23
N ALA A 142 -13.61 0.55 14.13
CA ALA A 142 -13.72 1.20 12.84
C ALA A 142 -15.03 0.86 12.15
N GLU A 143 -15.65 1.87 11.54
CA GLU A 143 -16.79 1.67 10.65
C GLU A 143 -16.30 1.09 9.32
N VAL A 144 -16.52 -0.21 9.10
CA VAL A 144 -16.10 -0.92 7.89
C VAL A 144 -17.13 -0.81 6.76
N MET A 145 -18.39 -0.55 7.13
CA MET A 145 -19.51 -0.24 6.24
C MET A 145 -20.46 0.72 6.95
N PRO A 146 -21.29 1.50 6.23
CA PRO A 146 -22.26 2.40 6.86
C PRO A 146 -23.11 1.72 7.94
N GLY A 147 -22.99 2.17 9.18
CA GLY A 147 -23.66 1.64 10.37
C GLY A 147 -23.08 0.35 10.96
N ILE A 148 -21.99 -0.19 10.37
CA ILE A 148 -21.33 -1.42 10.82
C ILE A 148 -19.95 -1.08 11.35
N THR A 149 -19.86 -1.01 12.66
CA THR A 149 -18.61 -0.82 13.39
C THR A 149 -18.02 -2.18 13.78
N THR A 150 -16.72 -2.37 13.54
CA THR A 150 -15.99 -3.61 13.83
C THR A 150 -14.66 -3.29 14.49
N LYS A 151 -14.26 -4.13 15.45
CA LYS A 151 -12.93 -4.06 16.03
C LYS A 151 -11.92 -4.72 15.10
N LEU A 152 -10.86 -3.99 14.78
CA LEU A 152 -9.78 -4.41 13.91
C LEU A 152 -8.49 -4.42 14.70
N LEU A 153 -7.74 -5.52 14.60
CA LEU A 153 -6.32 -5.51 14.86
C LEU A 153 -5.65 -4.56 13.86
N ILE A 154 -4.73 -3.72 14.33
CA ILE A 154 -4.01 -2.76 13.49
C ILE A 154 -2.51 -2.80 13.77
N MET A 155 -1.72 -2.64 12.71
CA MET A 155 -0.30 -2.34 12.78
C MET A 155 0.04 -1.24 11.79
N HIS A 156 0.48 -0.08 12.29
CA HIS A 156 0.99 1.02 11.47
C HIS A 156 2.51 1.07 11.58
N THR A 157 3.20 1.03 10.45
CA THR A 157 4.65 1.25 10.38
C THR A 157 4.90 2.54 9.61
N VAL A 158 5.53 3.51 10.28
CA VAL A 158 5.78 4.85 9.74
C VAL A 158 7.21 4.92 9.21
N ILE A 159 7.33 5.11 7.89
CA ILE A 159 8.59 5.09 7.16
C ILE A 159 8.86 6.51 6.63
N PRO A 160 9.93 7.18 7.12
CA PRO A 160 10.37 8.45 6.55
C PRO A 160 10.77 8.29 5.08
N VAL A 161 10.34 9.21 4.22
CA VAL A 161 10.82 9.27 2.83
C VAL A 161 12.15 10.00 2.80
N PRO A 162 13.23 9.43 2.23
CA PRO A 162 14.52 10.09 2.11
C PRO A 162 14.40 11.47 1.46
N ASP A 163 15.17 12.43 1.99
CA ASP A 163 15.24 13.81 1.49
C ASP A 163 13.89 14.54 1.36
N SER A 164 12.89 14.12 2.14
CA SER A 164 11.54 14.69 2.13
C SER A 164 10.98 14.79 3.55
N ASP A 165 10.08 15.74 3.75
CA ASP A 165 9.22 15.85 4.93
C ASP A 165 8.06 14.83 4.93
N ARG A 166 7.86 14.11 3.83
CA ARG A 166 6.80 13.12 3.66
C ARG A 166 7.12 11.83 4.40
N VAL A 167 6.05 11.11 4.75
CA VAL A 167 6.13 9.75 5.29
C VAL A 167 5.28 8.80 4.47
N LEU A 168 5.68 7.55 4.45
CA LEU A 168 4.83 6.43 4.07
C LEU A 168 4.33 5.76 5.35
N ILE A 169 3.03 5.42 5.38
CA ILE A 169 2.44 4.67 6.47
C ILE A 169 1.95 3.35 5.89
N ILE A 170 2.61 2.26 6.29
CA ILE A 170 2.14 0.91 5.99
C ILE A 170 1.16 0.51 7.09
N THR A 171 -0.09 0.33 6.72
CA THR A 171 -1.16 -0.10 7.59
C THR A 171 -1.51 -1.53 7.28
N CYS A 172 -1.33 -2.41 8.26
CA CYS A 172 -1.89 -3.75 8.23
C CYS A 172 -3.09 -3.84 9.16
N SER A 173 -4.16 -4.53 8.77
CA SER A 173 -5.30 -4.74 9.65
C SER A 173 -6.04 -6.05 9.43
N SER A 174 -6.76 -6.50 10.46
CA SER A 174 -7.58 -7.72 10.42
C SER A 174 -8.70 -7.69 11.46
N PRO A 175 -9.92 -8.15 11.15
CA PRO A 175 -10.98 -8.35 12.14
C PRO A 175 -10.77 -9.60 13.02
N ASN A 176 -9.79 -10.46 12.71
CA ASN A 176 -9.56 -11.75 13.39
C ASN A 176 -8.77 -11.59 14.70
N LEU A 177 -9.34 -10.87 15.68
CA LEU A 177 -8.67 -10.57 16.97
C LEU A 177 -8.10 -11.80 17.72
N PRO A 178 -8.75 -12.98 17.72
CA PRO A 178 -8.18 -14.17 18.38
C PRO A 178 -6.83 -14.63 17.78
N LEU A 179 -6.51 -14.20 16.55
CA LEU A 179 -5.28 -14.53 15.84
C LEU A 179 -4.22 -13.41 15.92
N ALA A 180 -4.34 -12.49 16.90
CA ALA A 180 -3.49 -11.30 16.98
C ALA A 180 -1.99 -11.59 16.89
N GLY A 181 -1.47 -12.57 17.65
CA GLY A 181 -0.05 -12.93 17.63
C GLY A 181 0.42 -13.35 16.23
N PRO A 182 -0.12 -14.44 15.66
CA PRO A 182 0.24 -14.88 14.32
C PRO A 182 0.06 -13.81 13.23
N LEU A 183 -0.98 -12.97 13.35
CA LEU A 183 -1.21 -11.88 12.38
C LEU A 183 -0.13 -10.80 12.48
N TYR A 184 0.30 -10.43 13.69
CA TYR A 184 1.42 -9.50 13.83
C TYR A 184 2.72 -10.07 13.27
N ASP A 185 2.97 -11.37 13.40
CA ASP A 185 4.14 -12.00 12.78
C ASP A 185 4.08 -11.92 11.24
N VAL A 186 2.90 -12.15 10.64
CA VAL A 186 2.70 -11.99 9.19
C VAL A 186 2.87 -10.53 8.77
N PHE A 187 2.31 -9.59 9.52
CA PHE A 187 2.42 -8.16 9.22
C PHE A 187 3.86 -7.68 9.34
N ASP A 188 4.59 -8.14 10.34
CA ASP A 188 6.01 -7.85 10.50
C ASP A 188 6.83 -8.41 9.34
N ALA A 189 6.59 -9.67 8.95
CA ALA A 189 7.24 -10.28 7.80
C ALA A 189 6.98 -9.50 6.51
N ILE A 190 5.74 -9.06 6.26
CA ILE A 190 5.39 -8.23 5.10
C ILE A 190 6.12 -6.89 5.15
N THR A 191 6.01 -6.15 6.25
CA THR A 191 6.59 -4.80 6.38
C THR A 191 8.12 -4.81 6.34
N SER A 192 8.75 -5.88 6.83
CA SER A 192 10.21 -6.09 6.75
C SER A 192 10.74 -6.30 5.33
N THR A 193 9.87 -6.51 4.33
CA THR A 193 10.26 -6.57 2.92
C THR A 193 10.17 -5.23 2.20
N PHE A 194 9.78 -4.17 2.90
CA PHE A 194 9.72 -2.84 2.33
C PHE A 194 11.13 -2.33 1.99
N ARG A 195 11.29 -1.77 0.80
CA ARG A 195 12.52 -1.12 0.34
C ARG A 195 12.19 0.05 -0.57
N PHE A 196 13.01 1.09 -0.54
CA PHE A 196 13.03 2.10 -1.59
C PHE A 196 13.72 1.53 -2.82
N GLY A 197 13.25 1.86 -4.02
CA GLY A 197 13.99 1.55 -5.24
C GLY A 197 15.09 2.58 -5.48
N GLY A 198 16.21 2.15 -6.07
CA GLY A 198 17.26 3.06 -6.50
C GLY A 198 16.78 4.02 -7.59
N GLU A 199 17.48 5.16 -7.75
CA GLU A 199 17.34 5.99 -8.96
C GLU A 199 17.48 5.08 -10.18
N ALA A 200 16.58 5.23 -11.16
CA ALA A 200 16.76 4.61 -12.45
C ALA A 200 18.14 5.01 -12.96
N GLU A 201 19.06 4.05 -13.05
CA GLU A 201 20.29 4.21 -13.80
C GLU A 201 19.88 4.64 -15.20
N ALA A 202 20.07 5.92 -15.50
CA ALA A 202 20.04 6.39 -16.87
C ALA A 202 21.20 5.67 -17.56
N GLU A 203 20.88 4.65 -18.35
CA GLU A 203 21.80 4.09 -19.34
C GLU A 203 22.27 5.25 -20.21
N VAL A 204 23.49 5.71 -19.93
CA VAL A 204 24.26 6.51 -20.87
C VAL A 204 24.62 5.53 -21.98
N GLU A 205 23.96 5.66 -23.13
CA GLU A 205 24.42 5.04 -24.38
C GLU A 205 25.87 5.48 -24.60
N GLY A 206 26.79 4.57 -24.29
CA GLY A 206 28.19 4.69 -24.60
C GLY A 206 28.37 4.72 -26.11
N GLU A 207 29.09 5.73 -26.56
CA GLU A 207 29.57 5.92 -27.92
C GLU A 207 30.22 4.63 -28.44
N GLY A 208 29.67 4.10 -29.53
CA GLY A 208 30.28 3.00 -30.26
C GLY A 208 31.54 3.48 -30.96
N GLU A 209 32.70 3.21 -30.37
CA GLU A 209 33.98 3.16 -31.07
C GLU A 209 33.95 2.00 -32.06
N GLY A 210 33.79 2.32 -33.35
CA GLY A 210 34.06 1.40 -34.45
C GLY A 210 35.51 1.55 -34.91
N GLU A 211 36.42 0.77 -34.32
CA GLU A 211 37.72 0.47 -34.92
C GLU A 211 37.50 -0.36 -36.19
N ALA A 212 37.87 0.21 -37.34
CA ALA A 212 38.08 -0.54 -38.58
C ALA A 212 39.57 -0.44 -38.94
N GLU A 213 40.31 -1.52 -38.68
CA GLU A 213 41.69 -1.71 -39.08
C GLU A 213 41.77 -2.56 -40.35
N GLY A 214 42.64 -2.15 -41.29
CA GLY A 214 43.04 -2.87 -42.52
C GLY A 214 42.66 -2.09 -43.80
N ASP A 215 43.55 -1.67 -44.69
CA ASP A 215 44.93 -2.07 -45.04
C ASP A 215 45.53 -0.93 -45.93
N PRO A 216 46.86 -0.74 -46.05
CA PRO A 216 47.46 0.41 -46.72
C PRO A 216 47.61 0.27 -48.25
N ALA A 217 47.66 1.43 -48.90
CA ALA A 217 47.66 1.65 -50.35
C ALA A 217 48.92 1.16 -51.10
N PRO A 218 48.83 0.98 -52.44
CA PRO A 218 49.98 1.13 -53.33
C PRO A 218 50.03 2.53 -53.96
N ASP A 219 51.26 3.06 -54.01
CA ASP A 219 51.72 4.38 -54.48
C ASP A 219 51.57 4.56 -56.01
N PRO A 220 51.30 5.77 -56.55
CA PRO A 220 51.31 6.02 -57.99
C PRO A 220 52.72 6.36 -58.50
N ALA A 221 53.09 5.76 -59.64
CA ALA A 221 54.17 6.20 -60.53
C ALA A 221 53.60 6.58 -61.90
#